data_AF-A0A6S5D8V4-F1
#
_entry.id   AF-A0A6S5D8V4-F1
#
_cell.length_a   1.000
_cell.length_b   1.000
_cell.length_c   1.000
_cell.angle_alpha   90.00
_cell.angle_beta   90.00
_cell.angle_gamma   90.00
#
_symmetry.space_group_name_H-M   'P 1'
#
loop_
_entity.id
_entity.type
_entity.pdbx_description
1 polymer ?
#
loop_
_entity_poly.entity_id
_entity_poly.type
_entity_poly.pdbx_seq_one_letter_code
_entity_poly.pdbx_strand_id
1 'polypeptide(L)'
;MAAQFGGLASLAGVNLSGGGGTDKTAIAVEIGKSRQFLSHFIRQHQLEVPLLAVAKAEKATGELVINEDVYDVASKKWVREVPPGKSVEPTDWELVKALREVASINKDAKSGLVTVAVEYYSPESAKQWVDWLVADLNEAMKLRDQTDAIRNITYLKAQLEKTPVADMQKVFYQLIEDQTKTLMLTEVNQEYVFKTLDPAVVAEEKAKPKRALIAVLGTLLGGMLGVMIVLVRHAIGRPRRNG
;
A
#
# COMPACT_ATOMS: atom_id res chain seq x y z
N MET A 1 40.20 23.56 -4.90
CA MET A 1 40.61 22.21 -4.44
C MET A 1 39.46 21.36 -3.88
N ALA A 2 38.18 21.65 -4.19
CA ALA A 2 37.03 20.87 -3.70
C ALA A 2 36.41 19.92 -4.76
N ALA A 3 36.88 19.96 -6.00
CA ALA A 3 36.28 19.22 -7.12
C ALA A 3 36.84 17.80 -7.31
N GLN A 4 37.96 17.44 -6.67
CA GLN A 4 38.66 16.17 -6.94
C GLN A 4 38.21 15.01 -6.03
N PHE A 5 37.46 15.29 -4.97
CA PHE A 5 36.92 14.26 -4.06
C PHE A 5 35.45 13.88 -4.34
N GLY A 6 34.75 14.62 -5.21
CA GLY A 6 33.36 14.31 -5.57
C GLY A 6 33.20 13.05 -6.44
N GLY A 7 34.24 12.67 -7.19
CA GLY A 7 34.21 11.53 -8.11
C GLY A 7 34.38 10.15 -7.45
N LEU A 8 34.91 10.08 -6.23
CA LEU A 8 35.10 8.81 -5.50
C LEU A 8 33.96 8.51 -4.51
N ALA A 9 33.21 9.54 -4.09
CA ALA A 9 32.04 9.38 -3.22
C ALA A 9 30.86 8.65 -3.90
N SER A 10 30.71 8.82 -5.22
CA SER A 10 29.66 8.15 -6.01
C SER A 10 29.88 6.65 -6.17
N LEU A 11 31.13 6.17 -6.13
CA LEU A 11 31.45 4.73 -6.17
C LEU A 11 31.24 4.03 -4.81
N ALA A 12 31.14 4.79 -3.72
CA ALA A 12 30.84 4.26 -2.38
C ALA A 12 29.34 4.33 -2.01
N GLY A 13 28.48 4.80 -2.92
CA GLY A 13 27.03 4.88 -2.69
C GLY A 13 26.61 5.97 -1.69
N VAL A 14 27.50 6.88 -1.31
CA VAL A 14 27.24 7.93 -0.32
C VAL A 14 27.04 9.26 -1.04
N ASN A 15 25.78 9.56 -1.36
CA ASN A 15 25.38 10.82 -1.98
C ASN A 15 25.32 11.93 -0.89
N LEU A 16 26.41 12.69 -0.72
CA LEU A 16 26.50 13.88 0.14
C LEU A 16 26.27 15.16 -0.69
N SER A 17 25.07 15.31 -1.24
CA SER A 17 24.53 16.59 -1.70
C SER A 17 23.01 16.49 -1.76
N GLY A 18 22.33 17.51 -1.26
CA GLY A 18 20.88 17.50 -1.03
C GLY A 18 20.07 17.07 -2.25
N GLY A 19 19.09 16.20 -2.00
CA GLY A 19 17.99 15.91 -2.93
C GLY A 19 18.02 14.58 -3.68
N GLY A 20 18.91 13.64 -3.36
CA GLY A 20 19.03 12.39 -4.14
C GLY A 20 19.53 11.15 -3.39
N GLY A 21 19.32 11.07 -2.07
CA GLY A 21 19.34 9.77 -1.39
C GLY A 21 18.12 8.96 -1.85
N THR A 22 18.22 7.62 -1.90
CA THR A 22 17.04 6.78 -2.07
C THR A 22 15.97 7.24 -1.09
N ASP A 23 14.87 7.71 -1.64
CA ASP A 23 13.77 8.28 -0.90
C ASP A 23 13.19 7.17 -0.02
N LYS A 24 13.62 7.11 1.26
CA LYS A 24 13.22 6.05 2.21
C LYS A 24 11.71 5.91 2.26
N THR A 25 11.00 7.03 2.13
CA THR A 25 9.55 7.09 2.02
C THR A 25 9.05 6.39 0.75
N ALA A 26 9.66 6.61 -0.41
CA ALA A 26 9.29 5.91 -1.65
C ALA A 26 9.59 4.41 -1.56
N ILE A 27 10.73 4.01 -0.98
CA ILE A 27 11.05 2.60 -0.75
C ILE A 27 10.01 1.97 0.17
N ALA A 28 9.65 2.64 1.27
CA ALA A 28 8.64 2.14 2.20
C ALA A 28 7.27 1.99 1.51
N VAL A 29 6.86 2.94 0.67
CA VAL A 29 5.62 2.84 -0.11
C VAL A 29 5.64 1.62 -1.03
N GLU A 30 6.74 1.35 -1.72
CA GLU A 30 6.84 0.18 -2.60
C GLU A 30 6.93 -1.15 -1.82
N ILE A 31 7.55 -1.15 -0.65
CA ILE A 31 7.50 -2.30 0.28
C ILE A 31 6.05 -2.54 0.72
N GLY A 32 5.32 -1.50 1.11
CA GLY A 32 3.91 -1.58 1.50
C GLY A 32 3.00 -2.13 0.41
N LYS A 33 3.36 -1.95 -0.87
CA LYS A 33 2.65 -2.52 -2.03
C LYS A 33 3.10 -3.92 -2.42
N SER A 34 4.25 -4.37 -1.91
CA SER A 34 4.86 -5.63 -2.32
C SER A 34 4.00 -6.83 -1.92
N ARG A 35 4.04 -7.91 -2.72
CA ARG A 35 3.29 -9.14 -2.43
C ARG A 35 3.70 -9.73 -1.07
N GLN A 36 5.00 -9.74 -0.78
CA GLN A 36 5.52 -10.32 0.47
C GLN A 36 4.97 -9.62 1.70
N PHE A 37 5.00 -8.28 1.72
CA PHE A 37 4.46 -7.49 2.82
C PHE A 37 2.95 -7.70 2.96
N LEU A 38 2.20 -7.55 1.88
CA LEU A 38 0.74 -7.68 1.91
C LEU A 38 0.30 -9.10 2.29
N SER A 39 0.97 -10.14 1.81
CA SER A 39 0.68 -11.52 2.23
C SER A 39 0.94 -11.70 3.72
N HIS A 40 2.05 -11.18 4.26
CA HIS A 40 2.35 -11.26 5.69
C HIS A 40 1.30 -10.51 6.52
N PHE A 41 0.97 -9.27 6.15
CA PHE A 41 -0.06 -8.44 6.76
C PHE A 41 -1.42 -9.17 6.86
N ILE A 42 -1.86 -9.78 5.76
CA ILE A 42 -3.14 -10.51 5.71
C ILE A 42 -3.15 -11.67 6.70
N ARG A 43 -2.07 -12.47 6.75
CA ARG A 43 -1.99 -13.63 7.65
C ARG A 43 -1.87 -13.22 9.11
N GLN A 44 -1.06 -12.20 9.40
CA GLN A 44 -0.83 -11.70 10.75
C GLN A 44 -2.13 -11.22 11.40
N HIS A 45 -2.96 -10.49 10.64
CA HIS A 45 -4.22 -9.90 11.12
C HIS A 45 -5.45 -10.77 10.79
N GLN A 46 -5.27 -12.00 10.29
CA GLN A 46 -6.34 -12.96 9.98
C GLN A 46 -7.43 -12.37 9.04
N LEU A 47 -6.99 -11.66 7.99
CA LEU A 47 -7.87 -10.92 7.09
C LEU A 47 -8.42 -11.76 5.94
N GLU A 48 -8.15 -13.06 5.87
CA GLU A 48 -8.58 -13.91 4.75
C GLU A 48 -10.10 -13.96 4.62
N VAL A 49 -10.79 -14.21 5.73
CA VAL A 49 -12.26 -14.28 5.77
C VAL A 49 -12.87 -12.90 5.50
N PRO A 50 -12.45 -11.81 6.19
CA PRO A 50 -12.89 -10.46 5.86
C PRO A 50 -12.72 -10.08 4.37
N LEU A 51 -11.59 -10.44 3.75
CA LEU A 51 -11.31 -10.01 2.38
C LEU A 51 -12.13 -10.74 1.32
N LEU A 52 -12.45 -12.03 1.52
CA LEU A 52 -13.03 -12.86 0.46
C LEU A 52 -14.42 -13.41 0.76
N ALA A 53 -14.82 -13.49 2.02
CA ALA A 53 -16.08 -14.13 2.42
C ALA A 53 -17.15 -13.15 2.92
N VAL A 54 -16.83 -11.86 3.11
CA VAL A 54 -17.82 -10.88 3.59
C VAL A 54 -18.68 -10.36 2.44
N ALA A 55 -20.00 -10.43 2.61
CA ALA A 55 -20.96 -9.93 1.64
C ALA A 55 -21.37 -8.47 1.89
N LYS A 56 -21.56 -8.11 3.16
CA LYS A 56 -22.01 -6.79 3.61
C LYS A 56 -21.67 -6.56 5.08
N ALA A 57 -21.76 -5.31 5.54
CA ALA A 57 -21.82 -4.99 6.95
C ALA A 57 -23.26 -4.65 7.37
N GLU A 58 -23.68 -5.09 8.54
CA GLU A 58 -24.96 -4.70 9.13
C GLU A 58 -24.95 -3.22 9.53
N LYS A 59 -26.01 -2.50 9.17
CA LYS A 59 -26.04 -1.03 9.35
C LYS A 59 -26.17 -0.58 10.80
N ALA A 60 -26.75 -1.43 11.65
CA ALA A 60 -27.04 -1.09 13.04
C ALA A 60 -25.86 -1.41 13.97
N THR A 61 -25.16 -2.52 13.72
CA THR A 61 -24.10 -3.04 14.58
C THR A 61 -22.70 -2.88 14.01
N GLY A 62 -22.57 -2.63 12.69
CA GLY A 62 -21.26 -2.60 12.01
C GLY A 62 -20.65 -3.99 11.79
N GLU A 63 -21.32 -5.05 12.22
CA GLU A 63 -20.83 -6.43 12.11
C GLU A 63 -20.80 -6.91 10.66
N LEU A 64 -19.76 -7.67 10.34
CA LEU A 64 -19.56 -8.22 9.00
C LEU A 64 -20.43 -9.48 8.83
N VAL A 65 -21.27 -9.48 7.80
CA VAL A 65 -22.08 -10.63 7.41
C VAL A 65 -21.28 -11.47 6.43
N ILE A 66 -20.92 -12.68 6.88
CA ILE A 66 -20.18 -13.67 6.09
C ILE A 66 -21.15 -14.38 5.14
N ASN A 67 -20.70 -14.60 3.92
CA ASN A 67 -21.37 -15.43 2.94
C ASN A 67 -21.05 -16.91 3.22
N GLU A 68 -22.05 -17.64 3.72
CA GLU A 68 -21.93 -19.07 4.03
C GLU A 68 -21.66 -19.94 2.79
N ASP A 69 -21.97 -19.47 1.57
CA ASP A 69 -21.63 -20.15 0.32
C ASP A 69 -20.11 -20.11 0.02
N VAL A 70 -19.38 -19.21 0.68
CA VAL A 70 -17.94 -19.01 0.48
C VAL A 70 -17.14 -19.57 1.66
N TYR A 71 -17.64 -19.34 2.88
CA TYR A 71 -16.97 -19.74 4.11
C TYR A 71 -17.97 -20.20 5.17
N ASP A 72 -17.79 -21.44 5.63
CA ASP A 72 -18.55 -22.00 6.74
C ASP A 72 -17.91 -21.57 8.06
N VAL A 73 -18.64 -20.73 8.80
CA VAL A 73 -18.21 -20.16 10.09
C VAL A 73 -18.18 -21.23 11.20
N ALA A 74 -19.08 -22.22 11.16
CA ALA A 74 -19.18 -23.26 12.17
C ALA A 74 -18.03 -24.25 12.07
N SER A 75 -17.71 -24.70 10.85
CA SER A 75 -16.61 -25.63 10.60
C SER A 75 -15.25 -24.95 10.38
N LYS A 76 -15.22 -23.62 10.26
CA LYS A 76 -14.04 -22.78 9.94
C LYS A 76 -13.36 -23.17 8.64
N LYS A 77 -14.15 -23.52 7.61
CA LYS A 77 -13.64 -24.01 6.33
C LYS A 77 -14.15 -23.19 5.16
N TRP A 78 -13.28 -23.07 4.16
CA TRP A 78 -13.68 -22.56 2.86
C TRP A 78 -14.54 -23.61 2.16
N VAL A 79 -15.72 -23.19 1.70
CA VAL A 79 -16.70 -24.05 1.01
C VAL A 79 -17.02 -23.55 -0.41
N ARG A 80 -16.30 -22.51 -0.86
CA ARG A 80 -16.45 -21.90 -2.19
C ARG A 80 -16.27 -22.90 -3.33
N GLU A 81 -17.09 -22.75 -4.36
CA GLU A 81 -16.90 -23.47 -5.62
C GLU A 81 -15.71 -22.89 -6.41
N VAL A 82 -14.77 -23.75 -6.79
CA VAL A 82 -13.61 -23.36 -7.59
C VAL A 82 -13.45 -24.27 -8.82
N PRO A 83 -12.98 -23.74 -9.96
CA PRO A 83 -12.70 -24.54 -11.14
C PRO A 83 -11.74 -25.71 -10.85
N PRO A 84 -11.83 -26.83 -11.61
CA PRO A 84 -10.91 -27.95 -11.46
C PRO A 84 -9.45 -27.50 -11.50
N GLY A 85 -8.65 -27.96 -10.54
CA GLY A 85 -7.22 -27.62 -10.42
C GLY A 85 -6.91 -26.35 -9.62
N LYS A 86 -7.91 -25.67 -9.05
CA LYS A 86 -7.71 -24.58 -8.08
C LYS A 86 -7.95 -25.03 -6.64
N SER A 87 -7.30 -24.36 -5.70
CA SER A 87 -7.47 -24.60 -4.27
C SER A 87 -8.78 -24.00 -3.76
N VAL A 88 -9.52 -24.76 -2.96
CA VAL A 88 -10.69 -24.27 -2.22
C VAL A 88 -10.25 -23.21 -1.20
N GLU A 89 -9.10 -23.39 -0.56
CA GLU A 89 -8.52 -22.35 0.27
C GLU A 89 -7.92 -21.22 -0.60
N PRO A 90 -8.15 -19.95 -0.24
CA PRO A 90 -7.58 -18.81 -0.95
C PRO A 90 -6.07 -18.83 -0.99
N THR A 91 -5.55 -18.61 -2.19
CA THR A 91 -4.11 -18.42 -2.37
C THR A 91 -3.69 -17.01 -1.95
N ASP A 92 -2.42 -16.84 -1.59
CA ASP A 92 -1.86 -15.52 -1.29
C ASP A 92 -2.05 -14.53 -2.46
N TRP A 93 -2.11 -15.02 -3.70
CA TRP A 93 -2.36 -14.18 -4.86
C TRP A 93 -3.78 -13.60 -4.88
N GLU A 94 -4.79 -14.42 -4.58
CA GLU A 94 -6.19 -13.98 -4.49
C GLU A 94 -6.37 -13.00 -3.34
N LEU A 95 -5.78 -13.29 -2.19
CA LEU A 95 -5.82 -12.45 -0.99
C LEU A 95 -5.18 -11.08 -1.23
N VAL A 96 -3.96 -11.04 -1.79
CA VAL A 96 -3.27 -9.78 -2.10
C VAL A 96 -4.03 -8.99 -3.17
N LYS A 97 -4.63 -9.66 -4.14
CA LYS A 97 -5.48 -8.99 -5.14
C LYS A 97 -6.68 -8.33 -4.47
N ALA A 98 -7.42 -9.06 -3.63
CA ALA A 98 -8.57 -8.52 -2.91
C ALA A 98 -8.19 -7.33 -2.03
N LEU A 99 -7.07 -7.43 -1.28
CA LEU A 99 -6.59 -6.32 -0.45
C LEU A 99 -6.22 -5.08 -1.27
N ARG A 100 -5.61 -5.24 -2.45
CA ARG A 100 -5.28 -4.12 -3.33
C ARG A 100 -6.49 -3.40 -3.95
N GLU A 101 -7.64 -4.08 -4.03
CA GLU A 101 -8.87 -3.46 -4.51
C GLU A 101 -9.51 -2.54 -3.45
N VAL A 102 -9.21 -2.79 -2.17
CA VAL A 102 -9.79 -2.03 -1.04
C VAL A 102 -8.79 -1.11 -0.34
N ALA A 103 -7.49 -1.41 -0.39
CA ALA A 103 -6.44 -0.65 0.28
C ALA A 103 -5.49 0.02 -0.71
N SER A 104 -5.06 1.23 -0.41
CA SER A 104 -4.08 1.97 -1.21
C SER A 104 -3.07 2.71 -0.33
N ILE A 105 -1.82 2.75 -0.80
CA ILE A 105 -0.72 3.49 -0.18
C ILE A 105 -0.08 4.32 -1.29
N ASN A 106 -0.29 5.63 -1.24
CA ASN A 106 0.14 6.55 -2.30
C ASN A 106 1.00 7.66 -1.71
N LYS A 107 2.06 8.02 -2.43
CA LYS A 107 2.90 9.17 -2.10
C LYS A 107 2.55 10.32 -3.04
N ASP A 108 2.25 11.49 -2.47
CA ASP A 108 2.14 12.72 -3.24
C ASP A 108 3.54 13.27 -3.52
N ALA A 109 3.91 13.38 -4.80
CA ALA A 109 5.26 13.79 -5.20
C ALA A 109 5.56 15.27 -4.89
N LYS A 110 4.53 16.11 -4.67
CA LYS A 110 4.69 17.55 -4.43
C LYS A 110 4.91 17.86 -2.94
N SER A 111 4.09 17.27 -2.08
CA SER A 111 4.13 17.45 -0.63
C SER A 111 5.03 16.45 0.07
N GLY A 112 5.36 15.32 -0.58
CA GLY A 112 6.10 14.22 0.02
C GLY A 112 5.28 13.38 1.01
N LEU A 113 4.01 13.74 1.23
CA LEU A 113 3.10 13.06 2.15
C LEU A 113 2.67 11.72 1.58
N VAL A 114 2.49 10.75 2.47
CA VAL A 114 1.92 9.44 2.15
C VAL A 114 0.51 9.35 2.69
N THR A 115 -0.40 8.95 1.82
CA THR A 115 -1.81 8.70 2.15
C THR A 115 -2.04 7.20 2.11
N VAL A 116 -2.50 6.67 3.25
CA VAL A 116 -2.99 5.30 3.39
C VAL A 116 -4.50 5.37 3.48
N ALA A 117 -5.19 4.62 2.63
CA ALA A 117 -6.65 4.61 2.61
C ALA A 117 -7.16 3.17 2.44
N VAL A 118 -8.23 2.85 3.18
CA VAL A 118 -8.95 1.58 3.08
C VAL A 118 -10.43 1.87 2.87
N GLU A 119 -10.98 1.35 1.78
CA GLU A 119 -12.40 1.37 1.47
C GLU A 119 -13.00 -0.01 1.74
N TYR A 120 -13.72 -0.16 2.86
CA TYR A 120 -14.28 -1.44 3.26
C TYR A 120 -15.72 -1.34 3.78
N TYR A 121 -16.40 -2.49 3.95
CA TYR A 121 -17.81 -2.55 4.33
C TYR A 121 -18.10 -1.92 5.69
N SER A 122 -17.26 -2.21 6.69
CA SER A 122 -17.35 -1.63 8.03
C SER A 122 -16.36 -0.47 8.16
N PRO A 123 -16.83 0.75 8.52
CA PRO A 123 -15.96 1.89 8.80
C PRO A 123 -14.96 1.64 9.93
N GLU A 124 -15.32 0.84 10.94
CA GLU A 124 -14.43 0.48 12.04
C GLU A 124 -13.29 -0.43 11.57
N SER A 125 -13.61 -1.45 10.77
CA SER A 125 -12.60 -2.32 10.18
C SER A 125 -11.69 -1.55 9.22
N ALA A 126 -12.24 -0.63 8.42
CA ALA A 126 -11.44 0.20 7.53
C ALA A 126 -10.39 1.02 8.30
N LYS A 127 -10.82 1.69 9.39
CA LYS A 127 -9.92 2.44 10.27
C LYS A 127 -8.85 1.54 10.87
N GLN A 128 -9.25 0.40 11.44
CA GLN A 128 -8.34 -0.56 12.05
C GLN A 128 -7.28 -1.08 11.06
N TRP A 129 -7.68 -1.33 9.82
CA TRP A 129 -6.74 -1.79 8.78
C TRP A 129 -5.75 -0.70 8.38
N VAL A 130 -6.17 0.58 8.36
CA VAL A 130 -5.23 1.69 8.15
C VAL A 130 -4.22 1.77 9.30
N ASP A 131 -4.69 1.72 10.55
CA ASP A 131 -3.84 1.76 11.74
C ASP A 131 -2.80 0.62 11.70
N TRP A 132 -3.23 -0.60 11.39
CA TRP A 132 -2.34 -1.75 11.23
C TRP A 132 -1.38 -1.63 10.05
N LEU A 133 -1.83 -1.15 8.89
CA LEU A 133 -0.95 -0.97 7.73
C LEU A 133 0.19 0.00 8.03
N VAL A 134 -0.11 1.11 8.73
CA VAL A 134 0.90 2.09 9.12
C VAL A 134 1.87 1.50 10.15
N ALA A 135 1.36 0.81 11.17
CA ALA A 135 2.17 0.18 12.20
C ALA A 135 3.11 -0.90 11.61
N ASP A 136 2.56 -1.84 10.85
CA ASP A 136 3.33 -2.94 10.24
C ASP A 136 4.35 -2.43 9.23
N LEU A 137 4.04 -1.35 8.50
CA LEU A 137 4.99 -0.78 7.55
C LEU A 137 6.15 -0.09 8.26
N ASN A 138 5.88 0.61 9.37
CA ASN A 138 6.94 1.15 10.23
C ASN A 138 7.80 0.03 10.83
N GLU A 139 7.18 -1.04 11.33
CA GLU A 139 7.87 -2.23 11.86
C GLU A 139 8.77 -2.89 10.80
N ALA A 140 8.24 -3.13 9.60
CA ALA A 140 8.98 -3.74 8.50
C ALA A 140 10.21 -2.93 8.09
N MET A 141 10.07 -1.60 8.01
CA MET A 141 11.19 -0.71 7.71
C MET A 141 12.23 -0.67 8.83
N LYS A 142 11.78 -0.65 10.09
CA LYS A 142 12.64 -0.68 11.28
C LYS A 142 13.47 -1.95 11.33
N LEU A 143 12.85 -3.12 11.16
CA LEU A 143 13.53 -4.42 11.17
C LEU A 143 14.52 -4.57 10.01
N ARG A 144 14.15 -4.04 8.83
CA ARG A 144 15.04 -4.02 7.67
C ARG A 144 16.29 -3.19 7.95
N ASP A 145 16.13 -1.93 8.32
CA ASP A 145 17.26 -1.02 8.58
C ASP A 145 18.11 -1.49 9.77
N GLN A 146 17.50 -2.10 10.79
CA GLN A 146 18.21 -2.74 11.91
C GLN A 146 19.10 -3.89 11.42
N THR A 147 18.54 -4.79 10.61
CA THR A 147 19.26 -5.95 10.07
C THR A 147 20.42 -5.49 9.17
N ASP A 148 20.17 -4.50 8.31
CA ASP A 148 21.18 -3.95 7.41
C ASP A 148 22.29 -3.23 8.19
N ALA A 149 21.96 -2.43 9.21
CA ALA A 149 22.93 -1.74 10.06
C ALA A 149 23.82 -2.73 10.82
N ILE A 150 23.25 -3.78 11.43
CA ILE A 150 24.02 -4.81 12.15
C ILE A 150 24.99 -5.52 11.20
N ARG A 151 24.52 -5.89 10.00
CA ARG A 151 25.36 -6.53 8.97
C ARG A 151 26.52 -5.62 8.56
N ASN A 152 26.24 -4.34 8.32
CA ASN A 152 27.24 -3.36 7.92
C ASN A 152 28.27 -3.10 9.04
N ILE A 153 27.83 -2.93 10.29
CA ILE A 153 28.73 -2.79 11.45
C ILE A 153 29.66 -3.99 11.56
N THR A 154 29.11 -5.20 11.43
CA THR A 154 29.89 -6.45 11.51
C THR A 154 30.98 -6.48 10.42
N TYR A 155 30.61 -6.14 9.18
CA TYR A 155 31.56 -6.06 8.06
C TYR A 155 32.65 -4.99 8.30
N LEU A 156 32.25 -3.78 8.71
CA LEU A 156 33.17 -2.66 8.92
C LEU A 156 34.16 -2.93 10.06
N LYS A 157 33.71 -3.55 11.16
CA LYS A 157 34.60 -3.98 12.25
C LYS A 157 35.65 -4.98 11.77
N ALA A 158 35.26 -5.97 10.95
CA ALA A 158 36.18 -6.94 10.39
C ALA A 158 37.21 -6.33 9.42
N GLN A 159 36.86 -5.25 8.71
CA GLN A 159 37.80 -4.51 7.85
C GLN A 159 38.73 -3.60 8.65
N LEU A 160 38.22 -2.99 9.73
CA LEU A 160 39.00 -2.15 10.64
C LEU A 160 40.17 -2.93 11.27
N GLU A 161 39.93 -4.17 11.73
CA GLU A 161 40.97 -5.04 12.30
C GLU A 161 42.08 -5.39 11.29
N LYS A 162 41.75 -5.44 10.00
CA LYS A 162 42.69 -5.76 8.91
C LYS A 162 43.40 -4.53 8.34
N THR A 163 43.07 -3.34 8.83
CA THR A 163 43.55 -2.07 8.27
C THR A 163 44.61 -1.47 9.19
N PRO A 164 45.90 -1.45 8.77
CA PRO A 164 46.98 -0.91 9.60
C PRO A 164 47.10 0.62 9.51
N VAL A 165 46.52 1.25 8.48
CA VAL A 165 46.68 2.68 8.21
C VAL A 165 45.68 3.48 9.07
N ALA A 166 46.18 4.31 9.98
CA ALA A 166 45.36 5.10 10.91
C ALA A 166 44.32 5.99 10.21
N ASP A 167 44.67 6.61 9.08
CA ASP A 167 43.73 7.44 8.32
C ASP A 167 42.54 6.63 7.78
N MET A 168 42.78 5.39 7.33
CA MET A 168 41.72 4.48 6.86
C MET A 168 40.88 3.96 8.03
N GLN A 169 41.51 3.68 9.18
CA GLN A 169 40.78 3.32 10.40
C GLN A 169 39.80 4.42 10.82
N LYS A 170 40.19 5.69 10.70
CA LYS A 170 39.31 6.83 10.99
C LYS A 170 38.05 6.83 10.12
N VAL A 171 38.18 6.51 8.83
CA VAL A 171 37.02 6.39 7.92
C VAL A 171 36.10 5.24 8.36
N PHE A 172 36.65 4.08 8.72
CA PHE A 172 35.83 2.96 9.22
C PHE A 172 35.10 3.30 10.51
N TYR A 173 35.74 3.99 11.46
CA TYR A 173 35.06 4.44 12.68
C TYR A 173 33.89 5.37 12.37
N GLN A 174 34.04 6.31 11.44
CA GLN A 174 32.95 7.20 11.01
C GLN A 174 31.80 6.41 10.37
N LEU A 175 32.09 5.46 9.50
CA LEU A 175 31.07 4.60 8.91
C LEU A 175 30.34 3.75 9.96
N ILE A 176 31.07 3.19 10.94
CA ILE A 176 30.48 2.45 12.06
C ILE A 176 29.61 3.37 12.91
N GLU A 177 30.04 4.60 13.18
CA GLU A 177 29.26 5.60 13.90
C GLU A 177 27.94 5.89 13.18
N ASP A 178 27.97 6.08 11.85
CA ASP A 178 26.77 6.34 11.05
C ASP A 178 25.81 5.14 11.03
N GLN A 179 26.32 3.91 10.93
CA GLN A 179 25.47 2.72 11.05
C GLN A 179 24.91 2.56 12.48
N THR A 180 25.69 2.91 13.50
CA THR A 180 25.26 2.86 14.91
C THR A 180 24.16 3.88 15.19
N LYS A 181 24.23 5.09 14.61
CA LYS A 181 23.13 6.07 14.67
C LYS A 181 21.86 5.51 14.04
N THR A 182 21.97 4.86 12.88
CA THR A 182 20.82 4.22 12.23
C THR A 182 20.21 3.14 13.11
N LEU A 183 21.04 2.25 13.67
CA LEU A 183 20.61 1.20 14.60
C LEU A 183 19.93 1.77 15.85
N MET A 184 20.48 2.83 16.43
CA MET A 184 19.88 3.50 17.58
C MET A 184 18.50 4.08 17.24
N LEU A 185 18.35 4.70 16.06
CA LEU A 185 17.06 5.24 15.61
C LEU A 185 16.00 4.16 15.39
N THR A 186 16.38 2.95 14.97
CA THR A 186 15.44 1.83 14.83
C THR A 186 15.03 1.22 16.18
N GLU A 187 15.83 1.35 17.23
CA GLU A 187 15.48 0.83 18.56
C GLU A 187 14.50 1.74 19.32
N VAL A 188 14.60 3.06 19.13
CA VAL A 188 13.86 4.04 19.94
C VAL A 188 12.57 4.57 19.30
N ASN A 189 12.43 4.52 17.97
CA ASN A 189 11.32 5.15 17.26
C ASN A 189 10.28 4.12 16.81
N GLN A 190 9.07 4.19 17.37
CA GLN A 190 7.92 3.41 16.88
C GLN A 190 7.41 3.92 15.52
N GLU A 191 7.39 5.24 15.34
CA GLU A 191 7.08 5.90 14.07
C GLU A 191 8.36 6.17 13.26
N TYR A 192 9.04 5.09 12.86
CA TYR A 192 10.40 5.18 12.30
C TYR A 192 10.46 5.87 10.93
N VAL A 193 9.60 5.48 9.97
CA VAL A 193 9.57 6.08 8.62
C VAL A 193 8.39 7.02 8.46
N PHE A 194 7.25 6.69 9.04
CA PHE A 194 6.03 7.47 8.96
C PHE A 194 5.64 7.94 10.35
N LYS A 195 5.55 9.26 10.47
CA LYS A 195 4.86 9.93 11.56
C LYS A 195 3.41 10.19 11.14
N THR A 196 2.47 9.75 11.96
CA THR A 196 1.04 9.94 11.72
C THR A 196 0.71 11.41 11.91
N LEU A 197 0.42 12.11 10.82
CA LEU A 197 0.00 13.52 10.86
C LEU A 197 -1.50 13.66 11.09
N ASP A 198 -2.28 12.77 10.47
CA ASP A 198 -3.72 12.69 10.60
C ASP A 198 -4.10 11.23 10.87
N PRO A 199 -4.60 10.89 12.08
CA PRO A 199 -4.96 9.53 12.42
C PRO A 199 -6.16 9.06 11.60
N ALA A 200 -6.27 7.75 11.39
CA ALA A 200 -7.43 7.20 10.70
C ALA A 200 -8.71 7.51 11.49
N VAL A 201 -9.70 8.08 10.79
CA VAL A 201 -11.03 8.34 11.34
C VAL A 201 -12.07 7.45 10.68
N VAL A 202 -13.07 7.08 11.46
CA VAL A 202 -14.23 6.33 10.96
C VAL A 202 -15.02 7.26 10.04
N ALA A 203 -15.21 6.87 8.78
CA ALA A 203 -15.89 7.72 7.81
C ALA A 203 -17.37 7.90 8.17
N GLU A 204 -17.80 9.16 8.33
CA GLU A 204 -19.21 9.50 8.58
C GLU A 204 -20.07 9.37 7.31
N GLU A 205 -19.47 9.59 6.14
CA GLU A 205 -20.14 9.48 4.85
C GLU A 205 -19.66 8.29 4.02
N LYS A 206 -20.57 7.71 3.24
CA LYS A 206 -20.26 6.58 2.36
C LYS A 206 -19.45 7.03 1.15
N ALA A 207 -18.28 6.40 0.95
CA ALA A 207 -17.44 6.65 -0.22
C ALA A 207 -18.16 6.34 -1.56
N LYS A 208 -19.02 5.31 -1.60
CA LYS A 208 -19.71 4.82 -2.81
C LYS A 208 -21.12 4.27 -2.50
N PRO A 209 -22.05 4.26 -3.50
CA PRO A 209 -21.94 4.88 -4.82
C PRO A 209 -22.30 6.37 -4.82
N LYS A 210 -21.64 7.16 -5.67
CA LYS A 210 -21.98 8.57 -5.93
C LYS A 210 -23.27 8.66 -6.75
N ARG A 211 -24.43 8.52 -6.09
CA ARG A 211 -25.77 8.48 -6.73
C ARG A 211 -26.01 9.64 -7.69
N ALA A 212 -25.51 10.83 -7.37
CA ALA A 212 -25.60 12.01 -8.22
C ALA A 212 -24.90 11.81 -9.59
N LEU A 213 -23.71 11.21 -9.60
CA LEU A 213 -22.94 10.98 -10.82
C LEU A 213 -23.63 9.92 -11.71
N ILE A 214 -24.20 8.88 -11.11
CA ILE A 214 -24.98 7.86 -11.82
C ILE A 214 -26.23 8.50 -12.45
N ALA A 215 -26.94 9.35 -11.71
CA ALA A 215 -28.12 10.04 -12.23
C ALA A 215 -27.78 10.96 -13.41
N VAL A 216 -26.69 11.74 -13.32
CA VAL A 216 -26.23 12.63 -14.41
C VAL A 216 -25.81 11.83 -15.66
N LEU A 217 -25.05 10.75 -15.50
CA LEU A 217 -24.67 9.91 -16.64
C LEU A 217 -25.89 9.22 -17.27
N GLY A 218 -26.82 8.75 -16.44
CA GLY A 218 -28.06 8.12 -16.90
C GLY A 218 -28.94 9.07 -17.71
N THR A 219 -29.12 10.31 -17.24
CA THR A 219 -29.90 11.32 -17.97
C THR A 219 -29.21 11.76 -19.26
N LEU A 220 -27.88 11.90 -19.26
CA LEU A 220 -27.13 12.28 -20.45
C LEU A 220 -27.17 11.20 -21.53
N LEU A 221 -26.94 9.93 -21.16
CA LEU A 221 -27.04 8.79 -22.08
C LEU A 221 -28.48 8.58 -22.58
N GLY A 222 -29.46 8.67 -21.68
CA GLY A 222 -30.88 8.59 -22.04
C GLY A 222 -31.31 9.71 -23.00
N GLY A 223 -30.82 10.93 -22.77
CA GLY A 223 -31.03 12.07 -23.66
C GLY A 223 -30.43 11.86 -25.06
N MET A 224 -29.17 11.40 -25.14
CA MET A 224 -28.52 11.09 -26.43
C MET A 224 -29.26 10.00 -27.20
N LEU A 225 -29.67 8.92 -26.54
CA LEU A 225 -30.45 7.85 -27.17
C LEU A 225 -31.83 8.34 -27.61
N GLY A 226 -32.49 9.17 -26.80
CA GLY A 226 -33.76 9.79 -27.14
C GLY A 226 -33.68 10.63 -28.41
N VAL A 227 -32.66 11.50 -28.52
CA VAL A 227 -32.42 12.31 -29.72
C VAL A 227 -32.12 11.43 -30.93
N MET A 228 -31.30 10.38 -30.76
CA MET A 228 -30.97 9.47 -31.87
C MET A 228 -32.21 8.75 -32.40
N ILE A 229 -33.09 8.25 -31.52
CA ILE A 229 -34.34 7.58 -31.91
C ILE A 229 -35.25 8.55 -32.67
N VAL A 230 -35.38 9.80 -32.20
CA VAL A 230 -36.16 10.83 -32.88
C VAL A 230 -35.61 11.13 -34.27
N LEU A 231 -34.28 11.25 -34.41
CA LEU A 231 -33.63 11.50 -35.71
C LEU A 231 -33.81 10.33 -36.69
N VAL A 232 -33.66 9.08 -36.23
CA VAL A 232 -33.89 7.89 -37.05
C VAL A 232 -35.35 7.83 -37.50
N ARG A 233 -36.30 8.04 -36.57
CA ARG A 233 -37.73 8.07 -36.90
C ARG A 233 -38.08 9.18 -37.88
N HIS A 234 -37.47 10.36 -37.72
CA HIS A 234 -37.65 11.49 -38.64
C HIS A 234 -37.04 11.23 -40.03
N ALA A 235 -35.87 10.57 -40.08
CA ALA A 235 -35.20 10.22 -41.34
C ALA A 235 -35.98 9.16 -42.14
N ILE A 236 -36.56 8.16 -41.46
CA ILE A 236 -37.38 7.10 -42.09
C ILE A 236 -38.78 7.61 -42.44
N GLY A 237 -39.35 8.50 -41.63
CA GLY A 237 -40.69 9.06 -41.81
C GLY A 237 -40.82 10.19 -42.81
N ARG A 238 -39.72 10.66 -43.43
CA ARG A 238 -39.78 11.67 -44.50
C ARG A 238 -40.21 11.01 -45.82
N PRO A 239 -41.39 11.30 -46.39
CA PRO A 239 -41.67 10.94 -47.77
C PRO A 239 -40.70 11.72 -48.68
N ARG A 240 -40.06 11.02 -49.62
CA ARG A 240 -39.26 11.64 -50.69
C ARG A 240 -40.16 12.56 -51.50
N ARG A 241 -40.15 13.85 -51.19
CA ARG A 241 -40.71 14.88 -52.06
C ARG A 241 -39.68 15.16 -53.15
N ASN A 242 -39.74 14.38 -54.22
CA ASN A 242 -39.18 14.76 -55.51
C ASN A 242 -40.11 15.84 -56.10
N GLY A 243 -39.52 16.97 -56.48
CA GLY A 243 -40.21 18.13 -57.04
C GLY A 243 -39.45 19.40 -56.70
#